data_AF-A0A9P0VSX9-F1
#
_entry.id   AF-A0A9P0VSX9-F1
#
_cell.length_a   1.000
_cell.length_b   1.000
_cell.length_c   1.000
_cell.angle_alpha   90.00
_cell.angle_beta   90.00
_cell.angle_gamma   90.00
#
_symmetry.space_group_name_H-M   'P 1'
#
loop_
_entity.id
_entity.type
_entity.pdbx_description
1 polymer ?
#
loop_
_entity_poly.entity_id
_entity_poly.type
_entity_poly.pdbx_seq_one_letter_code
_entity_poly.pdbx_strand_id
1 'polypeptide(L)'
;MDRPTGITSAEKILIMVELMNRTKFGQRPSEYGIYKLKQEKVFIDAFPVHDGEHKWTETGRLNDRQLLARYWGSTKCWYKCQPHHTIERYFGTEYAFYFAWLGFYIKMLIPAAALGLICFTFGLSTCNYKYFNYRSHEICNSDQIMCPKCHQEGCTFEPLRASCGLSKMCYIFENPTTIALAIATAFWCKLHW
;
A
#
# COMPACT_ATOMS: atom_id res chain seq x y z
N MET A 1 -0.73 -11.37 -31.70
CA MET A 1 -1.61 -10.70 -30.72
C MET A 1 -2.19 -9.49 -31.42
N ASP A 2 -3.37 -9.62 -31.99
CA ASP A 2 -4.00 -8.51 -32.70
C ASP A 2 -4.36 -7.42 -31.69
N ARG A 3 -3.78 -6.25 -31.88
CA ARG A 3 -4.14 -5.03 -31.16
C ARG A 3 -5.63 -4.80 -31.43
N PRO A 4 -6.50 -4.65 -30.41
CA PRO A 4 -7.91 -4.39 -30.67
C PRO A 4 -8.01 -3.10 -31.50
N THR A 5 -8.59 -3.21 -32.70
CA THR A 5 -8.63 -2.14 -33.72
C THR A 5 -9.71 -1.09 -33.46
N GLY A 6 -10.45 -1.18 -32.35
CA GLY A 6 -11.58 -0.30 -32.01
C GLY A 6 -11.36 0.50 -30.73
N ILE A 7 -11.91 1.71 -30.71
CA ILE A 7 -11.89 2.65 -29.58
C ILE A 7 -12.59 2.02 -28.35
N THR A 8 -11.90 2.02 -27.23
CA THR A 8 -12.36 1.49 -25.93
C THR A 8 -13.43 2.38 -25.29
N SER A 9 -14.16 1.85 -24.31
CA SER A 9 -15.15 2.64 -23.56
C SER A 9 -14.50 3.81 -22.83
N ALA A 10 -13.34 3.60 -22.20
CA ALA A 10 -12.59 4.65 -21.52
C ALA A 10 -12.16 5.78 -22.48
N GLU A 11 -11.65 5.43 -23.67
CA GLU A 11 -11.29 6.43 -24.69
C GLU A 11 -12.49 7.21 -25.21
N LYS A 12 -13.64 6.55 -25.43
CA LYS A 12 -14.89 7.23 -25.82
C LYS A 12 -15.34 8.23 -24.76
N ILE A 13 -15.30 7.82 -23.49
CA ILE A 13 -15.62 8.68 -22.36
C ILE A 13 -14.68 9.88 -22.34
N LEU A 14 -13.37 9.67 -22.50
CA LEU A 14 -12.38 10.75 -22.52
C LEU A 14 -12.65 11.75 -23.65
N ILE A 15 -12.91 11.27 -24.87
CA ILE A 15 -13.25 12.12 -26.01
C ILE A 15 -14.52 12.92 -25.73
N MET A 16 -15.56 12.29 -25.19
CA MET A 16 -16.83 12.96 -24.88
C MET A 16 -16.67 14.03 -23.79
N VAL A 17 -15.90 13.73 -22.74
CA VAL A 17 -15.60 14.70 -21.67
C VAL A 17 -14.83 15.90 -22.22
N GLU A 18 -13.83 15.65 -23.07
CA GLU A 18 -13.03 16.73 -23.67
C GLU A 18 -13.89 17.61 -24.60
N LEU A 19 -14.78 17.00 -25.39
CA LEU A 19 -15.73 17.73 -26.22
C LEU A 19 -16.68 18.58 -25.36
N MET A 20 -17.30 18.00 -24.33
CA MET A 20 -18.19 18.71 -23.42
C MET A 20 -17.49 19.83 -22.66
N ASN A 21 -16.20 19.68 -22.36
CA ASN A 21 -15.41 20.70 -21.68
C ASN A 21 -15.03 21.87 -22.62
N ARG A 22 -14.91 21.63 -23.93
CA ARG A 22 -14.60 22.67 -24.93
C ARG A 22 -15.84 23.34 -25.53
N THR A 23 -17.02 22.73 -25.40
CA THR A 23 -18.25 23.21 -26.03
C THR A 23 -18.71 24.52 -25.39
N LYS A 24 -18.99 25.53 -26.22
CA LYS A 24 -19.57 26.82 -25.81
C LYS A 24 -21.08 26.70 -25.64
N PHE A 25 -21.64 27.37 -24.64
CA PHE A 25 -23.08 27.46 -24.43
C PHE A 25 -23.60 28.92 -24.46
N GLY A 26 -22.71 29.91 -24.53
CA GLY A 26 -23.07 31.32 -24.59
C GLY A 26 -22.13 32.15 -25.48
N GLN A 27 -22.38 33.46 -25.51
CA GLN A 27 -21.65 34.39 -26.38
C GLN A 27 -20.37 34.91 -25.74
N ARG A 28 -20.30 34.92 -24.40
CA ARG A 28 -19.11 35.43 -23.70
C ARG A 28 -17.96 34.43 -23.81
N PRO A 29 -16.69 34.90 -23.86
CA PRO A 29 -15.53 34.02 -23.92
C PRO A 29 -15.44 33.01 -22.76
N SER A 30 -16.06 33.31 -21.62
CA SER A 30 -16.07 32.44 -20.44
C SER A 30 -17.23 31.44 -20.42
N GLU A 31 -18.20 31.49 -21.33
CA GLU A 31 -19.42 30.66 -21.33
C GLU A 31 -19.21 29.36 -22.13
N TYR A 32 -18.31 28.51 -21.61
CA TYR A 32 -18.02 27.19 -22.16
C TYR A 32 -17.76 26.16 -21.06
N GLY A 33 -17.89 24.89 -21.44
CA GLY A 33 -17.51 23.75 -20.62
C GLY A 33 -18.57 23.28 -19.63
N ILE A 34 -18.69 21.96 -19.52
CA ILE A 34 -19.64 21.30 -18.62
C ILE A 34 -19.38 21.59 -17.13
N TYR A 35 -18.12 21.77 -16.73
CA TYR A 35 -17.78 22.07 -15.33
C TYR A 35 -18.30 23.43 -14.90
N LYS A 36 -18.35 24.41 -15.80
CA LYS A 36 -18.94 25.72 -15.52
C LYS A 36 -20.45 25.62 -15.31
N LEU A 37 -21.15 24.86 -16.16
CA LEU A 37 -22.57 24.60 -16.00
C LEU A 37 -22.90 23.88 -14.69
N LYS A 38 -22.01 22.98 -14.23
CA LYS A 38 -22.11 22.34 -12.91
C LYS A 38 -21.88 23.34 -11.78
N GLN A 39 -20.87 24.22 -11.90
CA GLN A 39 -20.58 25.26 -10.91
C GLN A 39 -21.74 26.27 -10.76
N GLU A 40 -22.37 26.63 -11.88
CA GLU A 40 -23.55 27.50 -11.92
C GLU A 40 -24.85 26.79 -11.53
N LYS A 41 -24.78 25.49 -11.17
CA LYS A 41 -25.93 24.64 -10.77
C LYS A 41 -27.00 24.51 -11.84
N VAL A 42 -26.63 24.71 -13.11
CA VAL A 42 -27.49 24.35 -14.26
C VAL A 42 -27.56 22.83 -14.38
N PHE A 43 -26.42 22.16 -14.16
CA PHE A 43 -26.36 20.71 -13.98
C PHE A 43 -26.05 20.35 -12.54
N ILE A 44 -26.68 19.27 -12.06
CA ILE A 44 -26.44 18.70 -10.73
C ILE A 44 -25.12 17.93 -10.72
N ASP A 45 -24.95 17.03 -11.69
CA ASP A 45 -23.74 16.21 -11.81
C ASP A 45 -23.49 15.76 -13.25
N ALA A 46 -22.27 15.30 -13.54
CA ALA A 46 -21.85 14.75 -14.80
C ALA A 46 -20.88 13.59 -14.55
N PHE A 47 -21.27 12.38 -14.93
CA PHE A 47 -20.48 11.17 -14.73
C PHE A 47 -20.60 10.22 -15.93
N PRO A 48 -19.54 9.46 -16.24
CA PRO A 48 -19.63 8.42 -17.26
C PRO A 48 -20.45 7.23 -16.77
N VAL A 49 -21.08 6.52 -17.71
CA VAL A 49 -21.81 5.29 -17.43
C VAL A 49 -20.88 4.09 -17.60
N HIS A 50 -20.99 3.10 -16.73
CA HIS A 50 -20.25 1.84 -16.83
C HIS A 50 -20.79 0.95 -17.97
N ASP A 51 -19.95 0.03 -18.49
CA ASP A 51 -20.28 -0.90 -19.59
C ASP A 51 -21.43 -1.90 -19.31
N GLY A 52 -22.11 -1.83 -18.17
CA GLY A 52 -23.22 -2.70 -17.79
C GLY A 52 -23.14 -3.22 -16.36
N GLU A 53 -23.86 -4.30 -16.08
CA GLU A 53 -23.86 -4.94 -14.76
C GLU A 53 -22.51 -5.57 -14.40
N HIS A 54 -22.21 -5.63 -13.09
CA HIS A 54 -21.02 -6.31 -12.58
C HIS A 54 -21.26 -7.80 -12.30
N LYS A 55 -22.52 -8.24 -12.22
CA LYS A 55 -22.91 -9.62 -11.95
C LYS A 55 -22.53 -10.50 -13.12
N TRP A 56 -22.04 -11.70 -12.86
CA TRP A 56 -21.64 -12.64 -13.89
C TRP A 56 -22.87 -13.16 -14.67
N THR A 57 -22.79 -13.15 -16.00
CA THR A 57 -23.79 -13.77 -16.89
C THR A 57 -23.18 -15.00 -17.56
N GLU A 58 -23.93 -16.11 -17.61
CA GLU A 58 -23.46 -17.36 -18.24
C GLU A 58 -23.64 -17.37 -19.75
N THR A 59 -24.54 -16.51 -20.27
CA THR A 59 -24.85 -16.41 -21.69
C THR A 59 -24.45 -15.06 -22.26
N GLY A 60 -23.83 -15.07 -23.44
CA GLY A 60 -23.47 -13.86 -24.18
C GLY A 60 -22.02 -13.42 -23.99
N ARG A 61 -21.69 -12.23 -24.53
CA ARG A 61 -20.36 -11.64 -24.42
C ARG A 61 -20.20 -10.98 -23.05
N LEU A 62 -19.09 -11.29 -22.37
CA LEU A 62 -18.75 -10.70 -21.08
C LEU A 62 -18.19 -9.29 -21.22
N ASN A 63 -18.52 -8.44 -20.24
CA ASN A 63 -18.10 -7.04 -20.17
C ASN A 63 -16.84 -6.94 -19.31
N ASP A 64 -15.99 -5.93 -19.57
CA ASP A 64 -14.75 -5.75 -18.81
C ASP A 64 -15.00 -5.56 -17.31
N ARG A 65 -16.10 -4.89 -16.94
CA ARG A 65 -16.54 -4.75 -15.54
C ARG A 65 -16.76 -6.10 -14.85
N GLN A 66 -17.38 -7.05 -15.53
CA GLN A 66 -17.65 -8.39 -14.98
C GLN A 66 -16.37 -9.19 -14.82
N LEU A 67 -15.47 -9.11 -15.82
CA LEU A 67 -14.15 -9.74 -15.76
C LEU A 67 -13.33 -9.19 -14.59
N LEU A 68 -13.28 -7.86 -14.45
CA LEU A 68 -12.57 -7.21 -13.35
C LEU A 68 -13.17 -7.58 -11.99
N ALA A 69 -14.51 -7.59 -11.86
CA ALA A 69 -15.16 -7.97 -10.61
C ALA A 69 -14.87 -9.42 -10.20
N ARG A 70 -14.82 -10.34 -11.16
CA ARG A 70 -14.59 -11.78 -10.90
C ARG A 70 -13.13 -12.12 -10.64
N TYR A 71 -12.21 -11.52 -11.39
CA TYR A 71 -10.80 -11.95 -11.44
C TYR A 71 -9.82 -11.02 -10.73
N TRP A 72 -10.24 -9.82 -10.33
CA TRP A 72 -9.34 -8.85 -9.72
C TRP A 72 -9.95 -8.11 -8.52
N GLY A 73 -11.12 -7.46 -8.68
CA GLY A 73 -11.79 -6.65 -7.65
C GLY A 73 -12.38 -7.44 -6.48
N SER A 74 -12.04 -8.72 -6.33
CA SER A 74 -12.45 -9.57 -5.22
C SER A 74 -11.25 -9.89 -4.34
N THR A 75 -11.42 -9.79 -3.02
CA THR A 75 -10.42 -10.19 -2.03
C THR A 75 -9.96 -11.64 -2.20
N LYS A 76 -10.80 -12.51 -2.79
CA LYS A 76 -10.45 -13.90 -3.11
C LYS A 76 -9.33 -14.02 -4.16
N CYS A 77 -9.08 -12.98 -4.95
CA CYS A 77 -8.09 -12.99 -6.04
C CYS A 77 -6.75 -12.32 -5.66
N TRP A 78 -6.50 -12.07 -4.37
CA TRP A 78 -5.29 -11.37 -3.89
C TRP A 78 -3.97 -12.01 -4.37
N TYR A 79 -3.95 -13.33 -4.57
CA TYR A 79 -2.77 -14.09 -5.00
C TYR A 79 -2.55 -14.09 -6.52
N LYS A 80 -3.50 -13.58 -7.31
CA LYS A 80 -3.42 -13.59 -8.77
C LYS A 80 -2.66 -12.39 -9.29
N CYS A 81 -2.04 -12.54 -10.46
CA CYS A 81 -1.47 -11.42 -11.20
C CYS A 81 -2.57 -10.43 -11.61
N GLN A 82 -2.27 -9.14 -11.52
CA GLN A 82 -3.20 -8.08 -11.91
C GLN A 82 -3.39 -8.06 -13.45
N PRO A 83 -4.64 -7.97 -13.95
CA PRO A 83 -4.93 -7.90 -15.38
C PRO A 83 -4.79 -6.45 -15.90
N HIS A 84 -3.57 -5.95 -16.04
CA HIS A 84 -3.28 -4.54 -16.36
C HIS A 84 -4.01 -4.04 -17.63
N HIS A 85 -4.01 -4.81 -18.71
CA HIS A 85 -4.68 -4.43 -19.96
C HIS A 85 -6.20 -4.26 -19.79
N THR A 86 -6.85 -5.09 -18.98
CA THR A 86 -8.30 -4.96 -18.75
C THR A 86 -8.61 -3.76 -17.85
N ILE A 87 -7.73 -3.48 -16.88
CA ILE A 87 -7.81 -2.27 -16.04
C ILE A 87 -7.67 -1.02 -16.92
N GLU A 88 -6.69 -0.99 -17.83
CA GLU A 88 -6.48 0.11 -18.78
C GLU A 88 -7.67 0.33 -19.69
N ARG A 89 -8.21 -0.74 -20.28
CA ARG A 89 -9.36 -0.64 -21.19
C ARG A 89 -10.62 -0.10 -20.52
N TYR A 90 -10.80 -0.40 -19.23
CA TYR A 90 -12.00 -0.04 -18.48
C TYR A 90 -11.88 1.30 -17.73
N PHE A 91 -10.77 1.54 -17.04
CA PHE A 91 -10.55 2.74 -16.23
C PHE A 91 -9.71 3.81 -16.94
N GLY A 92 -8.96 3.45 -17.97
CA GLY A 92 -8.00 4.33 -18.63
C GLY A 92 -6.56 4.13 -18.14
N THR A 93 -5.63 4.78 -18.83
CA THR A 93 -4.18 4.66 -18.63
C THR A 93 -3.71 5.17 -17.28
N GLU A 94 -4.30 6.25 -16.75
CA GLU A 94 -3.93 6.83 -15.46
C GLU A 94 -4.11 5.83 -14.31
N TYR A 95 -5.29 5.22 -14.22
CA TYR A 95 -5.59 4.22 -13.19
C TYR A 95 -4.81 2.92 -13.42
N ALA A 96 -4.63 2.49 -14.68
CA ALA A 96 -3.82 1.32 -14.97
C ALA A 96 -2.37 1.49 -14.54
N PHE A 97 -1.78 2.67 -14.75
CA PHE A 97 -0.44 3.01 -14.29
C PHE A 97 -0.37 3.01 -12.76
N TYR A 98 -1.34 3.60 -12.07
CA TYR A 98 -1.42 3.57 -10.61
C TYR A 98 -1.39 2.13 -10.07
N PHE A 99 -2.22 1.24 -10.60
CA PHE A 99 -2.27 -0.15 -10.14
C PHE A 99 -1.03 -0.94 -10.52
N ALA A 100 -0.44 -0.69 -11.70
CA ALA A 100 0.83 -1.29 -12.09
C ALA A 100 1.97 -0.88 -11.14
N TRP A 101 2.07 0.40 -10.79
CA TRP A 101 3.03 0.91 -9.82
C TRP A 101 2.80 0.33 -8.42
N LEU A 102 1.55 0.29 -7.95
CA LEU A 102 1.20 -0.34 -6.67
C LEU A 102 1.58 -1.82 -6.64
N GLY A 103 1.30 -2.55 -7.72
CA GLY A 103 1.66 -3.96 -7.86
C GLY A 103 3.17 -4.18 -7.86
N PHE A 104 3.93 -3.29 -8.54
CA PHE A 104 5.39 -3.29 -8.49
C PHE A 104 5.90 -3.02 -7.08
N TYR A 105 5.35 -2.02 -6.39
CA TYR A 105 5.73 -1.65 -5.03
C TYR A 105 5.60 -2.84 -4.07
N ILE A 106 4.42 -3.45 -4.04
CA ILE A 106 4.13 -4.59 -3.16
C ILE A 106 5.08 -5.75 -3.46
N LYS A 107 5.37 -6.04 -4.73
CA LYS A 107 6.32 -7.09 -5.11
C LYS A 107 7.74 -6.80 -4.62
N MET A 108 8.19 -5.54 -4.69
CA MET A 108 9.51 -5.14 -4.20
C MET A 108 9.61 -5.19 -2.67
N LEU A 109 8.49 -5.03 -1.94
CA LEU A 109 8.46 -5.17 -0.49
C LEU A 109 8.63 -6.63 -0.01
N ILE A 110 8.30 -7.63 -0.83
CA ILE A 110 8.41 -9.05 -0.45
C ILE A 110 9.83 -9.43 0.01
N PRO A 111 10.91 -9.17 -0.74
CA PRO A 111 12.27 -9.50 -0.28
C PRO A 111 12.67 -8.73 0.98
N ALA A 112 12.29 -7.45 1.10
CA ALA A 112 12.57 -6.65 2.29
C ALA A 112 11.85 -7.21 3.54
N ALA A 113 10.59 -7.62 3.39
CA ALA A 113 9.82 -8.27 4.45
C ALA A 113 10.39 -9.64 4.83
N ALA A 114 10.85 -10.42 3.86
CA ALA A 114 11.50 -11.71 4.10
C ALA A 114 12.79 -11.56 4.92
N LEU A 115 13.66 -10.60 4.56
CA LEU A 115 14.87 -10.29 5.33
C LEU A 115 14.53 -9.82 6.75
N GLY A 116 13.52 -8.94 6.89
CA GLY A 116 13.04 -8.50 8.20
C GLY A 116 12.54 -9.65 9.07
N LEU A 117 11.79 -10.59 8.49
CA LEU A 117 11.30 -11.77 9.20
C LEU A 117 12.44 -12.71 9.62
N ILE A 118 13.47 -12.88 8.78
CA ILE A 118 14.66 -13.66 9.12
C ILE A 118 15.39 -13.03 10.31
N CYS A 119 15.64 -11.72 10.28
CA CYS A 119 16.27 -11.00 11.39
C CYS A 119 15.46 -11.08 12.69
N PHE A 120 14.13 -10.97 12.60
CA PHE A 120 13.23 -11.07 13.75
C PHE A 120 13.20 -12.48 14.35
N THR A 121 13.09 -13.51 13.50
CA THR A 121 13.11 -14.92 13.94
C THR A 121 14.46 -15.32 14.54
N PHE A 122 15.57 -14.78 14.01
CA PHE A 122 16.90 -14.91 14.62
C PHE A 122 16.96 -14.26 16.02
N GLY A 123 16.43 -13.05 16.18
CA GLY A 123 16.34 -12.39 17.49
C GLY A 123 15.53 -13.20 18.51
N LEU A 124 14.39 -13.76 18.09
CA LEU A 124 13.55 -14.63 18.92
C LEU A 124 14.27 -15.92 19.33
N SER A 125 14.93 -16.61 18.40
CA SER A 125 15.63 -17.86 18.69
C SER A 125 16.86 -17.64 19.59
N THR A 126 17.50 -16.48 19.50
CA THR A 126 18.72 -16.17 20.26
C THR A 126 18.51 -15.42 21.57
N CYS A 127 17.31 -14.90 21.83
CA CYS A 127 17.04 -14.00 22.97
C CYS A 127 17.35 -14.60 24.36
N ASN A 128 17.26 -15.92 24.51
CA ASN A 128 17.52 -16.61 25.78
C ASN A 128 18.94 -17.20 25.88
N TYR A 129 19.74 -17.16 24.82
CA TYR A 129 21.11 -17.64 24.87
C TYR A 129 22.07 -16.56 25.37
N LYS A 130 22.68 -16.80 26.53
CA LYS A 130 23.63 -15.86 27.17
C LYS A 130 24.77 -15.44 26.24
N TYR A 131 25.26 -16.34 25.38
CA TYR A 131 26.32 -16.06 24.41
C TYR A 131 25.94 -14.90 23.45
N PHE A 132 24.70 -14.88 22.99
CA PHE A 132 24.21 -13.88 22.04
C PHE A 132 23.58 -12.66 22.73
N ASN A 133 22.98 -12.83 23.91
CA ASN A 133 22.26 -11.78 24.64
C ASN A 133 22.80 -11.60 26.07
N TYR A 134 24.12 -11.38 26.20
CA TYR A 134 24.77 -11.23 27.50
C TYR A 134 24.21 -10.05 28.29
N ARG A 135 23.94 -8.91 27.62
CA ARG A 135 23.43 -7.68 28.25
C ARG A 135 22.09 -7.91 28.94
N SER A 136 21.12 -8.54 28.27
CA SER A 136 19.84 -8.82 28.91
C SER A 136 20.00 -9.84 30.03
N HIS A 137 20.91 -10.80 29.89
CA HIS A 137 21.20 -11.77 30.94
C HIS A 137 21.81 -11.12 32.20
N GLU A 138 22.62 -10.08 32.05
CA GLU A 138 23.12 -9.27 33.18
C GLU A 138 22.01 -8.48 33.84
N ILE A 139 21.14 -7.82 33.06
CA ILE A 139 19.99 -7.07 33.57
C ILE A 139 19.03 -8.00 34.34
N CYS A 140 18.70 -9.16 33.78
CA CYS A 140 17.76 -10.10 34.39
C CYS A 140 18.28 -10.75 35.69
N ASN A 141 19.60 -10.81 35.90
CA ASN A 141 20.21 -11.43 37.09
C ASN A 141 20.86 -10.41 38.03
N SER A 142 20.64 -9.11 37.82
CA SER A 142 21.22 -8.06 38.65
C SER A 142 20.30 -7.70 39.81
N ASP A 143 20.86 -7.64 41.01
CA ASP A 143 20.20 -7.11 42.22
C ASP A 143 20.54 -5.63 42.46
N GLN A 144 21.18 -4.95 41.49
CA GLN A 144 21.44 -3.52 41.59
C GLN A 144 20.13 -2.72 41.59
N ILE A 145 20.04 -1.73 42.48
CA ILE A 145 18.89 -0.85 42.60
C ILE A 145 19.12 0.38 41.73
N MET A 146 18.15 0.69 40.87
CA MET A 146 18.19 1.88 40.03
C MET A 146 17.62 3.08 40.79
N CYS A 147 18.18 4.26 40.51
CA CYS A 147 17.57 5.52 40.95
C CYS A 147 16.16 5.66 40.36
N PRO A 148 15.21 6.24 41.11
CA PRO A 148 13.88 6.53 40.58
C PRO A 148 13.99 7.49 39.39
N LYS A 149 13.10 7.31 38.42
CA LYS A 149 13.03 8.15 37.20
C LYS A 149 12.50 9.57 37.48
N CYS A 150 12.01 9.81 38.69
CA CYS A 150 11.41 11.07 39.11
C CYS A 150 11.86 11.46 40.52
N HIS A 151 11.85 12.77 40.79
CA HIS A 151 12.36 13.38 42.02
C HIS A 151 11.27 13.59 43.10
N GLN A 152 10.00 13.39 42.75
CA GLN A 152 8.85 13.69 43.62
C GLN A 152 8.56 12.56 44.62
N GLU A 153 7.84 12.91 45.70
CA GLU A 153 7.35 11.96 46.69
C GLU A 153 6.38 10.96 46.04
N GLY A 154 6.71 9.66 46.11
CA GLY A 154 5.96 8.57 45.49
C GLY A 154 6.75 7.78 44.44
N CYS A 155 7.93 8.25 44.04
CA CYS A 155 8.81 7.52 43.13
C CYS A 155 9.63 6.47 43.89
N THR A 156 9.40 5.19 43.60
CA THR A 156 10.07 4.08 44.26
C THR A 156 11.37 3.69 43.55
N PHE A 157 12.35 3.29 44.34
CA PHE A 157 13.52 2.59 43.84
C PHE A 157 13.11 1.20 43.33
N GLU A 158 13.56 0.85 42.13
CA GLU A 158 13.26 -0.45 41.52
C GLU A 158 14.57 -1.22 41.24
N PRO A 159 14.56 -2.55 41.40
CA PRO A 159 15.72 -3.36 41.04
C PRO A 159 15.87 -3.41 39.51
N LEU A 160 17.11 -3.44 39.02
CA LEU A 160 17.42 -3.47 37.58
C LEU A 160 16.74 -4.64 36.85
N ARG A 161 16.61 -5.79 37.52
CA ARG A 161 15.89 -6.97 37.00
C ARG A 161 14.43 -6.72 36.63
N ALA A 162 13.77 -5.69 37.20
CA ALA A 162 12.41 -5.32 36.83
C ALA A 162 12.29 -4.96 35.34
N SER A 163 13.37 -4.46 34.73
CA SER A 163 13.43 -4.12 33.29
C SER A 163 13.85 -5.30 32.39
N CYS A 164 13.95 -6.53 32.91
CA CYS A 164 14.36 -7.72 32.16
C CYS A 164 13.52 -7.96 30.89
N GLY A 165 12.18 -7.85 31.00
CA GLY A 165 11.28 -8.05 29.87
C GLY A 165 11.51 -7.03 28.75
N LEU A 166 11.66 -5.75 29.12
CA LEU A 166 11.97 -4.68 28.16
C LEU A 166 13.33 -4.91 27.50
N SER A 167 14.37 -5.27 28.26
CA SER A 167 15.70 -5.55 27.70
C SER A 167 15.66 -6.70 26.68
N LYS A 168 14.93 -7.78 26.98
CA LYS A 168 14.77 -8.90 26.03
C LYS A 168 14.00 -8.47 24.77
N MET A 169 12.97 -7.64 24.91
CA MET A 169 12.25 -7.08 23.77
C MET A 169 13.15 -6.18 22.91
N CYS A 170 13.94 -5.30 23.53
CA CYS A 170 14.95 -4.50 22.84
C CYS A 170 15.92 -5.39 22.06
N TYR A 171 16.44 -6.47 22.68
CA TYR A 171 17.32 -7.40 21.97
C TYR A 171 16.68 -8.03 20.71
N ILE A 172 15.39 -8.40 20.77
CA ILE A 172 14.71 -8.99 19.60
C ILE A 172 14.73 -8.02 18.41
N PHE A 173 14.51 -6.72 18.64
CA PHE A 173 14.52 -5.68 17.60
C PHE A 173 15.91 -5.10 17.29
N GLU A 174 16.84 -5.16 18.25
CA GLU A 174 18.18 -4.56 18.18
C GLU A 174 19.27 -5.63 18.31
N ASN A 175 19.09 -6.75 17.61
CA ASN A 175 20.10 -7.80 17.54
C ASN A 175 21.17 -7.47 16.46
N PRO A 176 22.36 -8.09 16.50
CA PRO A 176 23.43 -7.78 15.54
C PRO A 176 23.05 -7.91 14.05
N THR A 177 22.06 -8.74 13.71
CA THR A 177 21.61 -8.89 12.30
C THR A 177 20.82 -7.69 11.80
N THR A 178 20.26 -6.85 12.68
CA THR A 178 19.48 -5.68 12.25
C THR A 178 20.34 -4.57 11.67
N ILE A 179 21.64 -4.54 11.98
CA ILE A 179 22.61 -3.67 11.30
C ILE A 179 22.71 -4.04 9.81
N ALA A 180 22.82 -5.34 9.51
CA ALA A 180 22.85 -5.83 8.13
C ALA A 180 21.52 -5.55 7.41
N LEU A 181 20.39 -5.72 8.10
CA LEU A 181 19.07 -5.34 7.59
C LEU A 181 18.97 -3.84 7.26
N ALA A 182 19.48 -2.97 8.13
CA ALA A 182 19.48 -1.51 7.91
C ALA A 182 20.28 -1.13 6.66
N ILE A 183 21.46 -1.74 6.47
CA ILE A 183 22.28 -1.52 5.28
C ILE A 183 21.55 -2.04 4.03
N ALA A 184 21.03 -3.27 4.07
CA ALA A 184 20.32 -3.88 2.95
C ALA A 184 19.07 -3.09 2.55
N THR A 185 18.30 -2.58 3.52
CA THR A 185 17.12 -1.74 3.28
C THR A 185 17.50 -0.37 2.71
N ALA A 186 18.61 0.24 3.13
CA ALA A 186 19.10 1.48 2.54
C ALA A 186 19.46 1.31 1.05
N PHE A 187 20.16 0.22 0.70
CA PHE A 187 20.47 -0.11 -0.70
C PHE A 187 19.20 -0.45 -1.50
N TRP A 188 18.32 -1.27 -0.95
CA TRP A 188 17.02 -1.58 -1.56
C TRP A 188 16.22 -0.31 -1.85
N CYS A 189 16.19 0.63 -0.89
CA CYS A 189 15.51 1.90 -1.09
C CYS A 189 16.08 2.67 -2.28
N LYS A 190 17.41 2.75 -2.40
CA LYS A 190 18.06 3.47 -3.50
C LYS A 190 17.93 2.80 -4.87
N LEU A 191 17.78 1.48 -4.92
CA LEU A 191 17.68 0.74 -6.18
C LEU A 191 16.26 0.74 -6.74
N HIS A 192 15.26 0.91 -5.88
CA HIS A 192 13.84 0.77 -6.24
C HIS A 192 13.01 2.05 -6.07
N TRP A 193 13.59 3.14 -5.54
CA TRP A 193 13.00 4.49 -5.39
C TRP A 193 14.00 5.57 -5.77
#